data_AF-A0A5C5CX79-F1
#
_entry.id   AF-A0A5C5CX79-F1
#
_cell.length_a   1.000
_cell.length_b   1.000
_cell.length_c   1.000
_cell.angle_alpha   90.00
_cell.angle_beta   90.00
_cell.angle_gamma   90.00
#
_symmetry.space_group_name_H-M   'P 1'
#
loop_
_entity.id
_entity.type
_entity.pdbx_description
1 polymer ?
#
loop_
_entity_poly.entity_id
_entity_poly.type
_entity_poly.pdbx_seq_one_letter_code
_entity_poly.pdbx_strand_id
1 'polypeptide(L)' 'MTSRRKKVTQIQEIANSKGWTFEELAHRWEVSPRQMSRIAAAAKQRDIDAANGLPGLPNKQED' A
#
# COMPACT_ATOMS: atom_id res chain seq x y z
N MET A 1 25.25 12.30 4.45
CA MET A 1 23.89 11.82 4.75
C MET A 1 23.07 11.77 3.46
N THR A 2 23.01 10.64 2.77
CA THR A 2 22.16 10.51 1.58
C THR A 2 20.75 10.16 2.03
N SER A 3 19.86 11.17 2.04
CA SER A 3 18.42 10.95 2.17
C SER A 3 17.95 10.15 0.95
N ARG A 4 17.82 8.83 1.11
CA ARG A 4 17.27 7.95 0.10
C ARG A 4 15.77 8.24 0.02
N ARG A 5 15.37 9.16 -0.88
CA ARG A 5 13.95 9.38 -1.21
C ARG A 5 13.34 8.01 -1.49
N LYS A 6 12.46 7.53 -0.60
CA LYS A 6 11.74 6.27 -0.81
C LYS A 6 10.89 6.49 -2.06
N LYS A 7 11.17 5.74 -3.14
CA LYS A 7 10.26 5.68 -4.28
C LYS A 7 8.93 5.17 -3.75
N VAL A 8 7.89 5.99 -3.87
CA VAL A 8 6.53 5.55 -3.64
C VAL A 8 6.24 4.47 -4.68
N THR A 9 5.73 3.32 -4.23
CA THR A 9 5.41 2.21 -5.12
C THR A 9 3.99 2.34 -5.63
N GLN A 10 3.69 1.75 -6.79
CA GLN A 10 2.34 1.78 -7.36
C GLN A 10 1.27 1.24 -6.39
N ILE A 11 1.56 0.16 -5.66
CA ILE A 11 0.66 -0.40 -4.64
C ILE A 11 0.44 0.63 -3.51
N GLN A 12 1.46 1.39 -3.14
CA GLN A 12 1.35 2.44 -2.12
C GLN A 12 0.50 3.61 -2.60
N GLU A 13 0.61 4.02 -3.86
CA GLU A 13 -0.24 5.07 -4.44
C GLU A 13 -1.71 4.65 -4.48
N ILE A 14 -1.99 3.41 -4.88
CA ILE A 14 -3.35 2.86 -4.91
C ILE A 14 -3.92 2.76 -3.49
N ALA A 15 -3.15 2.21 -2.55
CA ALA A 15 -3.57 2.11 -1.15
C ALA A 15 -3.88 3.50 -0.56
N ASN A 16 -2.94 4.44 -0.69
CA ASN A 16 -3.09 5.80 -0.16
C ASN A 16 -4.30 6.52 -0.77
N SER A 17 -4.52 6.41 -2.08
CA SER A 17 -5.66 7.06 -2.75
C SER A 17 -7.02 6.52 -2.27
N LYS A 18 -7.04 5.29 -1.75
CA LYS A 18 -8.22 4.66 -1.14
C LYS A 18 -8.30 4.84 0.38
N GLY A 19 -7.37 5.59 0.99
CA GLY A 19 -7.28 5.81 2.43
C GLY A 19 -6.60 4.69 3.23
N TRP A 20 -6.00 3.71 2.56
CA TRP A 20 -5.28 2.62 3.20
C TRP A 20 -3.82 2.99 3.43
N THR A 21 -3.34 2.72 4.64
CA THR A 21 -1.91 2.69 4.93
C THR A 21 -1.32 1.32 4.60
N PHE A 22 0.00 1.25 4.42
CA PHE A 22 0.70 -0.02 4.23
C PHE A 22 0.62 -0.96 5.42
N GLU A 23 0.48 -0.42 6.63
CA GLU A 23 0.30 -1.22 7.83
C GLU A 23 -1.08 -1.88 7.83
N GLU A 24 -2.14 -1.11 7.59
CA GLU A 24 -3.50 -1.66 7.47
C GLU A 24 -3.61 -2.67 6.33
N LEU A 25 -2.97 -2.38 5.19
CA LEU A 25 -2.94 -3.30 4.07
C LEU A 25 -2.19 -4.60 4.42
N ALA A 26 -1.08 -4.50 5.14
CA ALA A 26 -0.29 -5.65 5.58
C ALA A 26 -1.10 -6.52 6.54
N HIS A 27 -1.79 -5.91 7.51
CA HIS A 27 -2.71 -6.59 8.41
C HIS A 27 -3.85 -7.26 7.65
N ARG A 28 -4.49 -6.57 6.70
CA ARG A 28 -5.60 -7.10 5.90
C ARG A 28 -5.20 -8.29 5.04
N TRP A 29 -3.97 -8.31 4.53
CA TRP A 29 -3.45 -9.39 3.71
C TRP A 29 -2.69 -10.45 4.53
N GLU A 30 -2.72 -10.35 5.86
CA GLU A 30 -2.05 -11.26 6.80
C GLU A 30 -0.54 -11.46 6.50
N VAL A 31 0.12 -10.38 6.07
CA VAL A 31 1.56 -10.38 5.80
C VAL A 31 2.26 -9.40 6.74
N SER A 32 3.53 -9.68 7.04
CA SER A 32 4.34 -8.72 7.81
C SER A 32 4.56 -7.41 7.02
N PRO A 33 4.75 -6.27 7.71
CA PRO A 33 5.08 -4.99 7.04
C PRO A 33 6.31 -5.06 6.12
N ARG A 34 7.26 -5.93 6.48
CA ARG A 34 8.46 -6.20 5.66
C ARG A 34 8.12 -6.98 4.40
N GLN A 35 7.23 -7.96 4.46
CA GLN A 35 6.73 -8.67 3.28
C GLN A 35 5.89 -7.75 2.41
N MET A 36 5.03 -6.91 2.99
CA MET A 36 4.28 -5.90 2.24
C MET A 36 5.21 -4.98 1.46
N SER A 37 6.28 -4.49 2.10
CA SER A 37 7.30 -3.68 1.42
C SER A 37 7.95 -4.40 0.23
N ARG A 38 8.15 -5.72 0.34
CA ARG A 38 8.67 -6.54 -0.77
C ARG A 38 7.64 -6.74 -1.88
N ILE A 39 6.37 -6.96 -1.53
CA ILE A 39 5.25 -7.08 -2.47
C ILE A 39 5.08 -5.79 -3.26
N ALA A 40 5.04 -4.67 -2.55
CA ALA A 40 5.00 -3.32 -3.08
C ALA A 40 6.15 -3.03 -4.06
N ALA A 41 7.38 -3.40 -3.69
CA ALA A 41 8.54 -3.22 -4.54
C ALA A 41 8.56 -4.15 -5.77
N ALA A 42 7.99 -5.36 -5.64
CA ALA A 42 7.88 -6.32 -6.75
C ALA A 42 6.79 -5.94 -7.75
N ALA A 43 5.73 -5.22 -7.31
CA ALA A 43 4.65 -4.69 -8.14
C ALA A 43 4.10 -5.71 -9.15
N LYS A 44 3.82 -6.93 -8.70
CA LYS A 44 3.24 -7.95 -9.57
C LYS A 44 1.80 -7.59 -9.90
N GLN A 45 1.37 -7.90 -11.12
CA GLN A 45 0.02 -7.58 -11.61
C GLN A 45 -1.08 -8.04 -10.64
N ARG A 46 -0.99 -9.29 -10.14
CA ARG A 46 -1.95 -9.83 -9.16
C ARG A 46 -2.07 -8.98 -7.88
N ASP A 47 -0.96 -8.42 -7.41
CA ASP A 47 -0.89 -7.66 -6.15
C ASP A 47 -1.42 -6.23 -6.40
N ILE A 48 -1.18 -5.68 -7.60
CA ILE A 48 -1.77 -4.44 -8.09
C ILE A 48 -3.30 -4.58 -8.23
N ASP A 49 -3.77 -5.68 -8.84
CA ASP A 49 -5.20 -5.96 -9.01
C ASP A 49 -5.88 -6.10 -7.64
N ALA A 50 -5.24 -6.79 -6.69
CA ALA A 50 -5.71 -6.88 -5.32
C ALA A 50 -5.79 -5.51 -4.63
N ALA A 51 -4.81 -4.63 -4.84
CA ALA A 51 -4.83 -3.26 -4.32
C ALA A 51 -5.95 -2.42 -4.96
N ASN A 52 -6.19 -2.56 -6.26
CA ASN A 52 -7.28 -1.89 -6.97
C ASN A 52 -8.66 -2.36 -6.50
N GLY A 53 -8.78 -3.63 -6.11
CA GLY A 53 -9.99 -4.21 -5.53
C GLY A 53 -10.29 -3.78 -4.10
N LEU A 54 -9.40 -3.03 -3.44
CA LEU A 54 -9.67 -2.54 -2.08
C LEU A 54 -10.86 -1.57 -2.09
N PRO A 55 -11.81 -1.70 -1.14
CA PRO A 55 -12.84 -0.69 -0.94
C PRO A 55 -12.19 0.62 -0.50
N GLY A 56 -12.74 1.76 -0.94
CA GLY A 56 -12.37 3.05 -0.37
C GLY A 56 -12.82 3.11 1.09
N LEU A 57 -11.95 3.55 2.00
CA LEU A 57 -12.34 3.79 3.38
C LEU A 57 -13.10 5.13 3.44
N PRO A 58 -14.38 5.13 3.86
CA PRO A 58 -15.22 6.34 3.74
C PRO A 58 -14.81 7.51 4.64
N ASN A 59 -13.94 7.33 5.65
CA ASN A 59 -13.66 8.36 6.67
C ASN A 59 -12.17 8.53 6.99
N LYS A 60 -11.37 9.04 6.04
CA LYS A 60 -10.06 9.66 6.34
C LYS A 60 -9.85 11.02 5.67
N GLN A 61 -10.94 11.64 5.20
CA GLN A 61 -10.95 12.99 4.64
C GLN A 61 -11.88 13.90 5.48
N GLU A 62 -11.75 13.88 6.80
CA GLU A 62 -12.31 14.94 7.67
C GLU A 62 -11.38 15.12 8.87
N ASP A 63 -10.38 15.99 8.71
CA ASP A 63 -9.76 16.86 9.74
C ASP A 63 -9.01 17.99 9.02
#